data_AF-A0A522YX95-F1
#
_entry.id   AF-A0A522YX95-F1
#
_cell.length_a   1.000
_cell.length_b   1.000
_cell.length_c   1.000
_cell.angle_alpha   90.00
_cell.angle_beta   90.00
_cell.angle_gamma   90.00
#
_symmetry.space_group_name_H-M   'P 1'
#
loop_
_entity.id
_entity.type
_entity.pdbx_description
1 polymer ?
#
loop_
_entity_poly.entity_id
_entity_poly.type
_entity_poly.pdbx_seq_one_letter_code
_entity_poly.pdbx_strand_id
1 'polypeptide(L)'
;MIASFLYWLILPFALAYGLVKLIQRSPRPVPADVAALLAQEPLPKKHFGAARRVDGKLESLGAFDKLLDASDAAWKAQGAAKAAGAKGSFFTFDETGVVLEQVDL
;
A
#
# COMPACT_ATOMS: atom_id res chain seq x y z
N MET A 1 6.44 18.56 -44.52
CA MET A 1 7.13 19.20 -43.36
C MET A 1 6.28 19.21 -42.09
N ILE A 2 5.00 19.61 -42.12
CA ILE A 2 4.12 19.70 -40.93
C ILE A 2 3.95 18.36 -40.19
N ALA A 3 3.86 17.24 -40.91
CA ALA A 3 3.71 15.92 -40.32
C ALA A 3 4.89 15.48 -39.42
N SER A 4 6.11 15.89 -39.75
CA SER A 4 7.32 15.57 -38.95
C SER A 4 7.35 16.33 -37.63
N PHE A 5 6.81 17.55 -37.60
CA PHE A 5 6.71 18.38 -36.40
C PHE A 5 5.63 17.84 -35.45
N LEU A 6 4.48 17.43 -35.97
CA LEU A 6 3.41 16.80 -35.19
C LEU A 6 3.85 15.45 -34.60
N TYR A 7 4.61 14.67 -35.34
CA TYR A 7 5.17 13.40 -34.84
C TYR A 7 6.06 13.62 -33.60
N TRP A 8 6.97 14.58 -33.65
CA TRP A 8 7.84 14.91 -32.51
C TRP A 8 7.10 15.52 -31.32
N LEU A 9 5.95 16.16 -31.56
CA LEU A 9 5.09 16.65 -30.48
C LEU A 9 4.32 15.52 -29.80
N ILE A 10 3.77 14.57 -30.57
CA ILE A 10 2.86 13.53 -30.05
C ILE A 10 3.62 12.32 -29.51
N LEU A 11 4.76 11.96 -30.10
CA LEU A 11 5.59 10.82 -29.70
C LEU A 11 5.95 10.80 -28.20
N PRO A 12 6.39 11.90 -27.55
CA PRO A 12 6.68 11.88 -26.11
C PRO A 12 5.44 11.62 -25.27
N PHE A 13 4.26 12.14 -25.64
CA PHE A 13 3.02 11.86 -24.92
C PHE A 13 2.56 10.41 -25.10
N ALA A 14 2.69 9.85 -26.31
CA ALA A 14 2.37 8.47 -26.58
C ALA A 14 3.30 7.51 -25.81
N LEU A 15 4.59 7.83 -25.74
CA LEU A 15 5.58 7.10 -24.94
C LEU A 15 5.27 7.19 -23.44
N ALA A 16 4.98 8.41 -22.94
CA ALA A 16 4.60 8.61 -21.55
C ALA A 16 3.32 7.82 -21.20
N TYR A 17 2.32 7.85 -22.08
CA TYR A 17 1.10 7.07 -21.91
C TYR A 17 1.37 5.56 -21.87
N GLY A 18 2.20 5.05 -22.79
CA GLY A 18 2.62 3.65 -22.82
C GLY A 18 3.35 3.24 -21.54
N LEU A 19 4.27 4.07 -21.05
CA LEU A 19 4.98 3.86 -19.79
C LEU A 19 4.03 3.80 -18.59
N VAL A 20 3.08 4.73 -18.49
CA VAL A 20 2.08 4.75 -17.42
C VAL A 20 1.23 3.48 -17.45
N LYS A 21 0.77 3.06 -18.63
CA LYS A 21 0.02 1.81 -18.80
C LYS A 21 0.84 0.58 -18.39
N LEU A 22 2.15 0.57 -18.70
CA LEU A 22 3.04 -0.52 -18.35
C LEU A 22 3.25 -0.62 -16.83
N ILE A 23 3.47 0.52 -16.17
CA ILE A 23 3.62 0.62 -14.71
C ILE A 23 2.33 0.19 -14.02
N GLN A 24 1.16 0.66 -14.47
CA GLN A 24 -0.13 0.28 -13.90
C GLN A 24 -0.45 -1.22 -14.05
N ARG A 25 0.10 -1.89 -15.07
CA ARG A 25 -0.08 -3.32 -15.29
C ARG A 25 0.84 -4.19 -14.43
N SER A 26 1.88 -3.59 -13.85
CA SER A 26 2.81 -4.30 -12.99
C SER A 26 2.11 -4.66 -11.66
N PRO A 27 2.17 -5.93 -11.20
CA PRO A 27 1.63 -6.29 -9.90
C PRO A 27 2.29 -5.42 -8.83
N ARG A 28 1.49 -4.81 -7.95
CA ARG A 28 2.04 -4.04 -6.84
C ARG A 28 2.82 -4.99 -5.93
N PRO A 29 4.03 -4.61 -5.47
CA PRO A 29 4.81 -5.46 -4.59
C PRO A 29 4.07 -5.62 -3.27
N VAL A 30 3.71 -6.86 -2.95
CA VAL A 30 3.17 -7.25 -1.64
C VAL A 30 4.36 -7.59 -0.75
N PRO A 31 4.55 -6.93 0.40
CA PRO A 31 5.61 -7.29 1.33
C PRO A 31 5.45 -8.73 1.81
N ALA A 32 6.54 -9.49 1.85
CA ALA A 32 6.53 -10.91 2.25
C ALA A 32 5.88 -11.10 3.64
N ASP A 33 6.08 -10.15 4.55
CA ASP A 33 5.53 -10.19 5.90
C ASP A 33 3.99 -10.02 5.92
N VAL A 34 3.45 -9.19 5.03
CA VAL A 34 2.00 -8.96 4.90
C VAL A 34 1.34 -10.18 4.25
N ALA A 35 2.00 -10.79 3.26
CA ALA A 35 1.56 -12.05 2.67
C ALA A 35 1.55 -13.20 3.71
N ALA A 36 2.55 -13.26 4.59
CA ALA A 36 2.61 -14.25 5.66
C ALA A 36 1.52 -14.06 6.72
N LEU A 37 1.13 -12.80 6.99
CA LEU A 37 0.04 -12.47 7.91
C LEU A 37 -1.32 -12.83 7.30
N LEU A 38 -1.55 -12.48 6.02
CA LEU A 38 -2.74 -12.90 5.26
C LEU A 38 -2.88 -14.42 5.12
N ALA A 39 -1.77 -15.15 5.07
CA ALA A 39 -1.79 -16.62 5.04
C ALA A 39 -2.23 -17.22 6.38
N GLN A 40 -1.98 -16.52 7.50
CA GLN A 40 -2.39 -16.96 8.84
C GLN A 40 -3.83 -16.50 9.14
N GLU A 41 -4.16 -15.25 8.82
CA GLU A 41 -5.48 -14.64 9.01
C GLU A 41 -5.98 -14.07 7.68
N PRO A 42 -6.73 -14.87 6.89
CA PRO A 42 -7.27 -14.39 5.62
C PRO A 42 -8.34 -13.32 5.86
N LEU A 43 -8.18 -12.18 5.21
CA LEU A 43 -9.16 -11.11 5.22
C LEU A 43 -10.41 -11.50 4.40
N PRO A 44 -11.62 -11.16 4.87
CA PRO A 44 -12.82 -11.32 4.07
C PRO A 44 -12.76 -10.41 2.83
N LYS A 45 -13.52 -10.78 1.78
CA LYS A 45 -13.57 -9.96 0.57
C LYS A 45 -14.07 -8.55 0.87
N LYS A 46 -13.44 -7.55 0.24
CA LYS A 46 -13.64 -6.10 0.38
C LYS A 46 -13.29 -5.55 1.76
N HIS A 47 -12.48 -6.27 2.55
CA HIS A 47 -11.97 -5.77 3.81
C HIS A 47 -10.54 -5.25 3.69
N PHE A 48 -10.17 -4.43 4.66
CA PHE A 48 -8.86 -3.82 4.82
C PHE A 48 -8.26 -4.29 6.14
N GLY A 49 -7.02 -4.77 6.09
CA GLY A 49 -6.24 -5.08 7.27
C GLY A 49 -5.44 -3.87 7.74
N ALA A 50 -5.30 -3.73 9.05
CA ALA A 50 -4.31 -2.85 9.65
C ALA A 50 -3.28 -3.72 10.37
N ALA A 51 -1.99 -3.39 10.22
CA ALA A 51 -0.92 -4.04 10.96
C ALA A 51 0.11 -3.02 11.44
N ARG A 52 0.78 -3.34 12.54
CA ARG A 52 1.96 -2.62 13.01
C ARG A 52 3.18 -3.51 12.94
N ARG A 53 4.32 -2.93 12.64
CA ARG A 53 5.63 -3.56 12.75
C ARG A 53 6.39 -2.92 13.88
N VAL A 54 6.62 -3.69 14.95
CA VAL A 54 7.43 -3.26 16.11
C VAL A 54 8.56 -4.27 16.26
N ASP A 55 9.80 -3.80 16.39
CA ASP A 55 11.00 -4.64 16.54
C ASP A 55 11.12 -5.75 15.48
N GLY A 56 10.71 -5.46 14.23
CA GLY A 56 10.76 -6.39 13.11
C GLY A 56 9.65 -7.45 13.08
N LYS A 57 8.74 -7.46 14.07
CA LYS A 57 7.56 -8.33 14.07
C LYS A 57 6.35 -7.58 13.57
N LEU A 58 5.65 -8.16 12.59
CA LEU A 58 4.37 -7.66 12.10
C LEU A 58 3.24 -8.24 12.96
N GLU A 59 2.47 -7.38 13.60
CA GLU A 59 1.29 -7.73 14.39
C GLU A 59 0.04 -7.16 13.72
N SER A 60 -0.99 -8.01 13.60
CA SER A 60 -2.31 -7.62 13.10
C SER A 60 -3.02 -6.73 14.14
N LEU A 61 -3.51 -5.58 13.70
CA LEU A 61 -4.36 -4.69 14.50
C LEU A 61 -5.86 -4.97 14.30
N GLY A 62 -6.20 -5.78 13.30
CA GLY A 62 -7.57 -6.18 12.98
C GLY A 62 -7.94 -6.03 11.51
N ALA A 63 -9.14 -6.52 11.18
CA ALA A 63 -9.78 -6.42 9.87
C ALA A 63 -10.96 -5.47 9.93
N PHE A 64 -11.09 -4.61 8.91
CA PHE A 64 -12.11 -3.57 8.84
C PHE A 64 -12.81 -3.56 7.48
N ASP A 65 -14.09 -3.21 7.45
CA ASP A 65 -14.86 -3.06 6.20
C ASP A 65 -14.44 -1.86 5.36
N LYS A 66 -13.88 -0.82 5.99
CA LYS A 66 -13.53 0.45 5.34
C LYS A 66 -12.06 0.78 5.52
N LEU A 67 -11.47 1.36 4.47
CA LEU A 67 -10.10 1.84 4.50
C LEU A 67 -9.88 2.90 5.59
N LEU A 68 -10.83 3.82 5.76
CA LEU A 68 -10.73 4.88 6.77
C LEU A 68 -10.63 4.31 8.19
N ASP A 69 -11.41 3.27 8.50
CA ASP A 69 -11.38 2.63 9.82
C ASP A 69 -10.05 1.90 10.05
N ALA A 70 -9.50 1.27 9.01
CA ALA A 70 -8.18 0.64 9.05
C ALA A 70 -7.06 1.66 9.24
N SER A 71 -7.12 2.80 8.52
CA SER A 71 -6.17 3.91 8.69
C SER A 71 -6.26 4.49 10.10
N ASP A 72 -7.46 4.78 10.61
CA ASP A 72 -7.65 5.27 11.99
C ASP A 72 -7.08 4.31 13.04
N ALA A 73 -7.22 2.99 12.82
CA ALA A 73 -6.61 2.00 13.69
C ALA A 73 -5.08 2.03 13.64
N ALA A 74 -4.49 2.17 12.45
CA ALA A 74 -3.05 2.33 12.26
C ALA A 74 -2.53 3.62 12.93
N TRP A 75 -3.23 4.74 12.78
CA TRP A 75 -2.90 6.02 13.42
C TRP A 75 -3.03 5.96 14.95
N LYS A 76 -4.06 5.30 15.49
CA LYS A 76 -4.17 5.07 16.94
C LYS A 76 -3.02 4.23 17.48
N ALA A 77 -2.65 3.16 16.76
CA ALA A 77 -1.53 2.31 17.13
C ALA A 77 -0.19 3.08 17.06
N GLN A 78 -0.03 3.96 16.08
CA GLN A 78 1.10 4.88 15.97
C GLN A 78 1.17 5.83 17.16
N GLY A 79 0.06 6.46 17.54
CA GLY A 79 -0.01 7.33 18.72
C GLY A 79 0.37 6.61 20.01
N ALA A 80 -0.12 5.37 20.18
CA ALA A 80 0.24 4.52 21.32
C ALA A 80 1.72 4.13 21.32
N ALA A 81 2.28 3.76 20.17
CA ALA A 81 3.70 3.43 20.05
C ALA A 81 4.61 4.64 20.29
N LYS A 82 4.23 5.81 19.77
CA LYS A 82 4.92 7.08 20.02
C LYS A 82 4.93 7.43 21.51
N ALA A 83 3.80 7.27 22.19
CA ALA A 83 3.69 7.49 23.63
C ALA A 83 4.55 6.49 24.43
N ALA A 84 4.70 5.26 23.93
CA ALA A 84 5.55 4.24 24.52
C ALA A 84 7.05 4.36 24.14
N GLY A 85 7.41 5.31 23.28
CA GLY A 85 8.78 5.48 22.77
C GLY A 85 9.26 4.35 21.85
N ALA A 86 8.35 3.53 21.35
CA ALA A 86 8.65 2.41 20.46
C ALA A 86 8.71 2.89 19.00
N LYS A 87 9.74 2.49 18.26
CA LYS A 87 9.84 2.71 16.81
C LYS A 87 9.09 1.60 16.09
N GLY A 88 8.31 1.99 15.08
CA GLY A 88 7.55 1.02 14.31
C GLY A 88 6.96 1.60 13.03
N SER A 89 6.71 0.71 12.08
CA SER A 89 6.04 1.03 10.83
C SER A 89 4.60 0.55 10.89
N PHE A 90 3.65 1.37 10.47
CA PHE A 90 2.22 1.06 10.49
C PHE A 90 1.74 0.95 9.05
N PHE A 91 0.99 -0.10 8.74
CA PHE A 91 0.56 -0.41 7.38
C PHE A 91 -0.95 -0.67 7.35
N THR A 92 -1.61 -0.16 6.33
CA THR A 92 -2.92 -0.66 5.90
C THR A 92 -2.76 -1.43 4.61
N PHE A 93 -3.45 -2.56 4.48
CA PHE A 93 -3.39 -3.42 3.31
C PHE A 93 -4.79 -3.92 2.94
N ASP A 94 -4.99 -4.23 1.66
CA ASP A 94 -6.23 -4.83 1.18
C ASP A 94 -6.24 -6.36 1.33
N GLU A 95 -7.34 -6.99 0.92
CA GLU A 95 -7.52 -8.44 0.84
C GLU A 95 -6.43 -9.18 0.03
N THR A 96 -5.72 -8.47 -0.84
CA THR A 96 -4.64 -9.02 -1.68
C THR A 96 -3.26 -8.82 -1.08
N GLY A 97 -3.16 -8.11 0.05
CA GLY A 97 -1.91 -7.78 0.73
C GLY A 97 -1.19 -6.56 0.15
N VAL A 98 -1.84 -5.85 -0.78
CA VAL A 98 -1.27 -4.60 -1.31
C VAL A 98 -1.33 -3.56 -0.21
N VAL A 99 -0.16 -3.04 0.17
CA VAL A 99 -0.05 -1.93 1.11
C VAL A 99 -0.64 -0.67 0.45
N LEU A 100 -1.65 -0.09 1.09
CA LEU A 100 -2.35 1.10 0.64
C LEU A 100 -1.80 2.36 1.30
N GLU A 101 -1.47 2.27 2.58
CA GLU A 101 -0.88 3.36 3.35
C GLU A 101 0.22 2.78 4.24
N GLN A 102 1.38 3.42 4.26
CA GLN A 102 2.46 3.13 5.20
C GLN A 102 2.80 4.42 5.93
N VAL A 103 2.76 4.37 7.25
CA VAL A 103 3.12 5.47 8.13
C VAL A 103 4.26 4.99 9.02
N ASP A 104 5.45 5.56 8.84
CA ASP A 104 6.62 5.24 9.65
C ASP A 104 6.73 6.21 10.85
N LEU A 105 7.22 5.71 11.98
CA LEU A 105 7.50 6.48 13.20
C LEU A 105 8.99 6.50 13.56
#